data_AF-A0A1N6HII0-F1
#
_entry.id   AF-A0A1N6HII0-F1
#
_cell.length_a   1.000
_cell.length_b   1.000
_cell.length_c   1.000
_cell.angle_alpha   90.00
_cell.angle_beta   90.00
_cell.angle_gamma   90.00
#
_symmetry.space_group_name_H-M   'P 1'
#
loop_
_entity.id
_entity.type
_entity.pdbx_description
1 polymer ?
#
loop_
_entity_poly.entity_id
_entity_poly.type
_entity_poly.pdbx_seq_one_letter_code
_entity_poly.pdbx_strand_id
1 'polypeptide(L)'
;MRKPRRQTQLQVESLEAKAAPSSFVPVLTNNTFNSVMQQLNQAAGNYFKTQNASQFAARVSQLSTRIPFGHAQLLPTWQENETIYTGVRDGSGAAMVQEMQQSLIVYVRAGVHSGAFRFQ
;
A
#
# COMPACT_ATOMS: atom_id res chain seq x y z
N MET A 1 -46.90 9.81 -52.59
CA MET A 1 -45.51 10.31 -52.67
C MET A 1 -44.78 9.95 -51.38
N ARG A 2 -43.78 9.06 -51.42
CA ARG A 2 -43.00 8.60 -50.25
C ARG A 2 -41.62 9.27 -50.29
N LYS A 3 -41.24 9.97 -49.22
CA LYS A 3 -39.91 10.59 -49.06
C LYS A 3 -38.87 9.51 -48.68
N PRO A 4 -37.67 9.46 -49.30
CA PRO A 4 -36.62 8.55 -48.87
C PRO A 4 -35.82 9.14 -47.68
N ARG A 5 -35.69 8.32 -46.63
CA ARG A 5 -34.90 8.59 -45.42
C ARG A 5 -33.45 8.18 -45.70
N ARG A 6 -32.55 9.16 -45.83
CA ARG A 6 -31.09 8.96 -45.79
C ARG A 6 -30.61 8.94 -44.33
N GLN A 7 -29.38 8.44 -44.14
CA GLN A 7 -28.52 8.48 -42.95
C GLN A 7 -28.72 7.28 -41.99
N THR A 8 -27.73 6.44 -41.67
CA THR A 8 -26.27 6.51 -41.85
C THR A 8 -25.71 5.07 -41.78
N GLN A 9 -24.82 4.70 -42.70
CA GLN A 9 -23.95 3.53 -42.56
C GLN A 9 -23.06 3.76 -41.34
N LEU A 10 -23.25 2.99 -40.27
CA LEU A 10 -22.27 2.82 -39.21
C LEU A 10 -21.04 2.16 -39.84
N GLN A 11 -20.13 3.00 -40.32
CA GLN A 11 -18.81 2.56 -40.75
C GLN A 11 -18.07 2.05 -39.53
N VAL A 12 -17.49 0.87 -39.74
CA VAL A 12 -16.61 0.14 -38.86
C VAL A 12 -15.36 0.99 -38.63
N GLU A 13 -15.35 1.81 -37.59
CA GLU A 13 -14.10 2.18 -36.96
C GLU A 13 -13.87 1.15 -35.87
N SER A 14 -13.19 0.07 -36.28
CA SER A 14 -12.35 -0.69 -35.37
C SER A 14 -11.52 0.33 -34.62
N LEU A 15 -11.93 0.65 -33.39
CA LEU A 15 -11.09 1.32 -32.42
C LEU A 15 -9.91 0.39 -32.24
N GLU A 16 -8.88 0.62 -33.05
CA GLU A 16 -7.53 0.16 -32.81
C GLU A 16 -7.33 0.29 -31.31
N ALA A 17 -7.04 -0.84 -30.67
CA ALA A 17 -6.58 -0.89 -29.31
C ALA A 17 -5.33 -0.01 -29.26
N LYS A 18 -5.54 1.28 -29.04
CA LYS A 18 -4.54 2.30 -28.88
C LYS A 18 -3.77 1.81 -27.67
N ALA A 19 -2.64 1.17 -27.95
CA ALA A 19 -1.77 0.55 -26.98
C ALA A 19 -1.72 1.46 -25.76
N ALA A 20 -2.24 0.97 -24.63
CA ALA A 20 -2.26 1.72 -23.40
C ALA A 20 -0.83 2.24 -23.17
N PRO A 21 -0.62 3.56 -23.04
CA PRO A 21 0.72 4.08 -22.89
C PRO A 21 1.37 3.44 -21.67
N SER A 22 2.51 2.79 -21.91
CA SER A 22 3.56 2.36 -20.98
C SER A 22 3.17 2.19 -19.51
N SER A 23 3.10 0.94 -19.06
CA SER A 23 3.10 0.47 -17.66
C SER A 23 3.57 1.54 -16.68
N PHE A 24 2.63 2.24 -16.02
CA PHE A 24 2.94 3.23 -14.99
C PHE A 24 3.46 2.48 -13.76
N VAL A 25 4.78 2.38 -13.63
CA VAL A 25 5.42 1.79 -12.47
C VAL A 25 5.29 2.79 -11.31
N PRO A 26 4.52 2.49 -10.25
CA PRO A 26 4.34 3.42 -9.15
C PRO A 26 5.67 3.76 -8.48
N VAL A 27 5.74 4.95 -7.87
CA VAL A 27 6.95 5.44 -7.21
C VAL A 27 6.69 5.59 -5.71
N LEU A 28 7.53 4.95 -4.91
CA LEU A 28 7.63 5.20 -3.49
C LEU A 28 8.75 6.21 -3.24
N THR A 29 8.40 7.39 -2.72
CA THR A 29 9.41 8.40 -2.37
C THR A 29 10.05 8.09 -1.01
N ASN A 30 11.30 8.50 -0.82
CA ASN A 30 12.03 8.42 0.43
C ASN A 30 11.31 9.20 1.53
N ASN A 31 10.68 10.33 1.19
CA ASN A 31 9.85 11.08 2.13
C ASN A 31 8.64 10.26 2.62
N THR A 32 7.91 9.62 1.70
CA THR A 32 6.79 8.72 2.07
C THR A 32 7.26 7.56 2.93
N PHE A 33 8.36 6.92 2.55
CA PHE A 33 8.95 5.81 3.30
C PHE A 33 9.33 6.20 4.73
N ASN A 34 10.11 7.28 4.90
CA ASN A 34 10.52 7.78 6.21
C ASN A 34 9.31 8.20 7.05
N SER A 35 8.33 8.85 6.42
CA SER A 35 7.08 9.25 7.08
C SER A 35 6.29 8.04 7.59
N VAL A 36 6.24 6.94 6.83
CA VAL A 36 5.58 5.69 7.26
C VAL A 36 6.37 5.04 8.40
N MET A 37 7.71 4.97 8.33
CA MET A 37 8.53 4.43 9.43
C MET A 37 8.31 5.19 10.74
N GLN A 38 8.27 6.52 10.70
CA GLN A 38 8.01 7.36 11.87
C GLN A 38 6.59 7.17 12.41
N GLN A 39 5.58 7.12 11.53
CA GLN A 39 4.19 6.92 11.95
C GLN A 39 3.94 5.53 12.52
N LEU A 40 4.64 4.48 12.07
CA LEU A 40 4.59 3.17 12.71
C LEU A 40 5.07 3.23 14.16
N ASN A 41 6.19 3.93 14.41
CA ASN A 41 6.71 4.11 15.75
C ASN A 41 5.73 4.89 16.64
N GLN A 42 5.11 5.95 16.11
CA GLN A 42 4.07 6.70 16.82
C GLN A 42 2.82 5.86 17.11
N ALA A 43 2.35 5.08 16.13
CA ALA A 43 1.18 4.21 16.28
C ALA A 43 1.41 3.17 17.37
N ALA A 44 2.58 2.54 17.40
CA ALA A 44 2.94 1.59 18.44
C ALA A 44 3.14 2.23 19.81
N GLY A 45 3.74 3.42 19.88
CA GLY A 45 3.85 4.18 21.13
C GLY A 45 2.47 4.54 21.70
N ASN A 46 1.51 4.87 20.85
CA ASN A 46 0.12 5.08 21.26
C ASN A 46 -0.57 3.77 21.65
N TYR A 47 -0.32 2.68 20.93
CA TYR A 47 -0.86 1.37 21.26
C TYR A 47 -0.35 0.87 22.62
N PHE A 48 0.94 1.03 22.90
CA PHE A 48 1.51 0.72 24.21
C PHE A 48 0.79 1.44 25.35
N LYS A 49 0.47 2.73 25.17
CA LYS A 49 -0.20 3.56 26.17
C LYS A 49 -1.68 3.24 26.34
N THR A 50 -2.37 2.94 25.24
CA THR A 50 -3.83 2.85 25.21
C THR A 50 -4.36 1.43 25.18
N GLN A 51 -3.51 0.47 24.78
CA GLN A 51 -3.84 -0.92 24.49
C GLN A 51 -5.03 -1.09 23.53
N ASN A 52 -5.29 -0.08 22.70
CA ASN A 52 -6.41 -0.07 21.76
C ASN A 52 -6.00 -0.70 20.41
N ALA A 53 -6.19 -2.01 20.31
CA ALA A 53 -5.87 -2.80 19.12
C ALA A 53 -6.59 -2.29 17.87
N SER A 54 -7.88 -1.97 17.99
CA SER A 54 -8.68 -1.47 16.86
C SER A 54 -8.15 -0.16 16.29
N GLN A 55 -7.73 0.78 17.13
CA GLN A 55 -7.09 2.03 16.68
C GLN A 55 -5.74 1.76 16.03
N PHE A 56 -4.94 0.86 16.61
CA PHE A 56 -3.64 0.49 16.05
C PHE A 56 -3.79 -0.15 14.66
N ALA A 57 -4.65 -1.17 14.53
CA ALA A 57 -4.95 -1.83 13.27
C ALA A 57 -5.48 -0.86 12.20
N ALA A 58 -6.37 0.06 12.57
CA ALA A 58 -6.87 1.09 11.65
C ALA A 58 -5.74 2.02 11.17
N ARG A 59 -4.81 2.42 12.05
CA ARG A 59 -3.65 3.24 11.67
C ARG A 59 -2.69 2.49 10.76
N VAL A 60 -2.35 1.25 11.09
CA VAL A 60 -1.47 0.39 10.27
C VAL A 60 -2.09 0.15 8.89
N SER A 61 -3.39 -0.08 8.81
CA SER A 61 -4.15 -0.17 7.55
C SER A 61 -4.03 1.12 6.73
N GLN A 62 -4.24 2.30 7.33
CA GLN A 62 -4.06 3.59 6.65
C GLN A 62 -2.62 3.83 6.18
N LEU A 63 -1.61 3.36 6.91
CA LEU A 63 -0.20 3.50 6.51
C LEU A 63 0.13 2.60 5.33
N SER A 64 -0.44 1.39 5.30
CA SER A 64 -0.18 0.41 4.24
C SER A 64 -0.61 0.89 2.85
N THR A 65 -1.63 1.76 2.76
CA THR A 65 -2.11 2.31 1.48
C THR A 65 -1.19 3.38 0.89
N ARG A 66 -0.28 3.95 1.70
CA ARG A 66 0.73 4.91 1.23
C ARG A 66 1.91 4.25 0.53
N ILE A 67 2.04 2.93 0.69
CA ILE A 67 3.05 2.12 0.05
C ILE A 67 2.39 1.44 -1.18
N PRO A 68 3.01 1.49 -2.37
CA PRO A 68 2.49 0.78 -3.54
C PRO A 68 2.22 -0.68 -3.21
N PHE A 69 1.00 -1.15 -3.46
CA PHE A 69 0.51 -2.51 -3.15
C PHE A 69 0.62 -2.95 -1.67
N GLY A 70 0.98 -2.05 -0.75
CA GLY A 70 1.22 -2.36 0.66
C GLY A 70 -0.02 -2.87 1.39
N HIS A 71 -1.21 -2.39 1.03
CA HIS A 71 -2.45 -2.88 1.64
C HIS A 71 -2.69 -4.37 1.38
N ALA A 72 -2.34 -4.88 0.20
CA ALA A 72 -2.53 -6.27 -0.15
C ALA A 72 -1.38 -7.17 0.33
N GLN A 73 -0.14 -6.65 0.35
CA GLN A 73 1.06 -7.46 0.53
C GLN A 73 1.78 -7.24 1.87
N LEU A 74 1.60 -6.09 2.51
CA LEU A 74 2.31 -5.72 3.74
C LEU A 74 1.38 -5.67 4.97
N LEU A 75 0.14 -5.25 4.79
CA LEU A 75 -0.83 -5.17 5.89
C LEU A 75 -1.05 -6.51 6.62
N PRO A 76 -1.20 -7.68 5.94
CA PRO A 76 -1.38 -8.95 6.65
C PRO A 76 -0.21 -9.24 7.59
N THR A 77 1.03 -9.06 7.11
CA THR A 77 2.24 -9.24 7.92
C THR A 77 2.30 -8.28 9.10
N TRP A 78 1.90 -7.02 8.93
CA TRP A 78 1.83 -6.09 10.06
C TRP A 78 0.74 -6.45 11.08
N GLN A 79 -0.40 -6.97 10.63
CA GLN A 79 -1.45 -7.45 11.53
C GLN A 79 -0.98 -8.68 12.32
N GLU A 80 -0.26 -9.60 11.69
CA GLU A 80 0.36 -10.74 12.37
C GLU A 80 1.38 -10.28 13.41
N ASN A 81 2.20 -9.29 13.09
CA ASN A 81 3.20 -8.72 14.00
C ASN A 81 2.57 -8.08 15.25
N GLU A 82 1.29 -7.68 15.23
CA GLU A 82 0.59 -7.18 16.42
C GLU A 82 0.64 -8.19 17.57
N THR A 83 0.64 -9.49 17.26
CA THR A 83 0.72 -10.58 18.26
C THR A 83 2.02 -10.59 19.07
N ILE A 84 3.07 -9.91 18.59
CA ILE A 84 4.35 -9.74 19.30
C ILE A 84 4.14 -8.89 20.55
N TYR A 85 3.21 -7.94 20.50
CA TYR A 85 2.88 -7.12 21.65
C TYR A 85 2.11 -7.93 22.68
N THR A 86 2.69 -8.07 23.88
CA THR A 86 2.10 -8.89 24.94
C THR A 86 1.70 -8.07 26.17
N GLY A 87 1.96 -6.76 26.20
CA GLY A 87 1.59 -5.85 27.30
C GLY A 87 2.27 -6.10 28.65
N VAL A 88 2.70 -7.34 28.92
CA VAL A 88 3.33 -7.82 30.15
C VAL A 88 4.84 -8.04 30.00
N ARG A 89 5.33 -8.16 28.76
CA ARG A 89 6.75 -8.33 28.46
C ARG A 89 7.36 -6.98 28.13
N ASP A 90 8.31 -6.55 28.96
CA ASP A 90 9.12 -5.36 28.70
C ASP A 90 9.79 -5.47 27.32
N GLY A 91 9.74 -4.38 26.56
CA GLY A 91 10.31 -4.30 25.21
C GLY A 91 9.48 -4.96 24.10
N SER A 92 8.36 -5.64 24.40
CA SER A 92 7.52 -6.27 23.35
C SER A 92 6.98 -5.28 22.32
N GLY A 93 6.62 -4.05 22.72
CA GLY A 93 6.19 -3.01 21.80
C GLY A 93 7.31 -2.51 20.87
N ALA A 94 8.54 -2.43 21.38
CA ALA A 94 9.70 -2.07 20.56
C ALA A 94 10.01 -3.18 19.54
N ALA A 95 9.99 -4.44 19.98
CA ALA A 95 10.16 -5.59 19.11
C ALA A 95 9.10 -5.63 17.99
N MET A 96 7.83 -5.40 18.33
CA MET A 96 6.74 -5.31 17.35
C MET A 96 7.02 -4.25 16.28
N VAL A 97 7.42 -3.03 16.67
CA VAL A 97 7.76 -1.96 15.72
C VAL A 97 8.94 -2.32 14.86
N GLN A 98 9.98 -2.91 15.43
CA GLN A 98 11.17 -3.31 14.70
C GLN A 98 10.82 -4.33 13.62
N GLU A 99 9.98 -5.33 13.93
CA GLU A 99 9.53 -6.32 12.95
C GLU A 99 8.68 -5.69 11.84
N MET A 100 7.79 -4.75 12.17
CA MET A 100 6.99 -4.02 11.16
C MET A 100 7.86 -3.12 10.25
N GLN A 101 8.88 -2.48 10.82
CA GLN A 101 9.82 -1.66 10.07
C GLN A 101 10.71 -2.51 9.17
N GLN A 102 11.17 -3.66 9.68
CA GLN A 102 11.97 -4.61 8.92
C GLN A 102 11.18 -5.20 7.76
N SER A 103 9.90 -5.56 7.96
CA SER A 103 9.06 -6.05 6.88
C SER A 103 8.85 -5.00 5.80
N LEU A 104 8.71 -3.71 6.14
CA LEU A 104 8.66 -2.62 5.17
C LEU A 104 9.96 -2.51 4.36
N ILE A 105 11.12 -2.59 5.02
CA ILE A 105 12.44 -2.53 4.34
C ILE A 105 12.58 -3.68 3.35
N VAL A 106 12.26 -4.91 3.78
CA VAL A 106 12.33 -6.11 2.94
C VAL A 106 11.35 -5.98 1.77
N TYR A 107 10.12 -5.52 2.04
CA TYR A 107 9.10 -5.29 1.03
C TYR A 107 9.55 -4.30 -0.05
N VAL A 108 10.09 -3.15 0.35
CA VAL A 108 10.58 -2.13 -0.57
C VAL A 108 11.73 -2.65 -1.43
N ARG A 109 12.67 -3.37 -0.82
CA ARG A 109 13.79 -3.99 -1.58
C ARG A 109 13.28 -5.00 -2.60
N ALA A 110 12.35 -5.87 -2.23
CA ALA A 110 11.76 -6.87 -3.13
C ALA A 110 10.95 -6.22 -4.26
N GLY A 111 10.16 -5.19 -3.96
CA GLY A 111 9.36 -4.45 -4.94
C GLY A 111 10.21 -3.69 -5.96
N VAL A 112 11.32 -3.08 -5.50
CA VAL A 112 12.30 -2.44 -6.39
C VAL A 112 13.03 -3.46 -7.24
N HIS A 113 13.47 -4.57 -6.65
CA HIS A 113 14.20 -5.62 -7.37
C HIS A 113 13.35 -6.30 -8.45
N SER A 114 12.06 -6.53 -8.18
CA SER A 114 11.11 -7.10 -9.14
C SER A 114 10.59 -6.11 -10.18
N GLY A 115 10.86 -4.80 -10.01
CA GLY A 115 10.33 -3.75 -10.87
C GLY A 115 8.86 -3.41 -10.63
N ALA A 116 8.25 -3.91 -9.55
CA ALA A 116 6.86 -3.63 -9.18
C ALA A 116 6.63 -2.14 -8.88
N PHE A 117 7.62 -1.47 -8.28
CA PHE A 117 7.64 -0.02 -8.08
C PHE A 117 9.08 0.51 -8.06
N ARG A 118 9.24 1.82 -8.26
CA ARG A 118 10.52 2.52 -8.11
C ARG A 118 10.64 3.12 -6.71
N PHE A 119 11.87 3.26 -6.23
CA PHE A 119 12.19 3.96 -5.00
C PHE A 119 13.05 5.19 -5.32
N GLN A 120 12.63 6.37 -4.85
CA GLN A 120 13.27 7.66 -5.19
C GLN A 120 13.46 8.53 -3.96
#